data_AF-A0A7C3UIJ9-F1
#
_entry.id   AF-A0A7C3UIJ9-F1
#
_cell.length_a   1.000
_cell.length_b   1.000
_cell.length_c   1.000
_cell.angle_alpha   90.00
_cell.angle_beta   90.00
_cell.angle_gamma   90.00
#
_symmetry.space_group_name_H-M   'P 1'
#
loop_
_entity.id
_entity.type
_entity.pdbx_description
1 polymer ?
#
loop_
_entity_poly.entity_id
_entity_poly.type
_entity_poly.pdbx_seq_one_letter_code
_entity_poly.pdbx_strand_id
1 'polypeptide(L)' 'MPFFSGGEAKGTEAVLEENRQTALGGGFGTIIGRNSFQRPHDEAVDLLHKVMEVHRTTWPQ' A
#
# COMPACT_ATOMS: atom_id res chain seq x y z
N MET A 1 -14.29 3.77 9.35
CA MET A 1 -13.28 3.93 8.28
C MET A 1 -11.96 3.36 8.80
N PRO A 2 -11.64 2.07 8.54
CA PRO A 2 -10.42 1.46 9.04
C PRO A 2 -9.23 1.82 8.14
N PHE A 3 -8.24 2.51 8.72
CA PHE A 3 -6.91 2.64 8.13
C PHE A 3 -6.03 1.57 8.77
N PHE A 4 -5.41 0.72 7.95
CA PHE A 4 -4.46 -0.27 8.44
C PHE A 4 -3.05 0.33 8.42
N SER A 5 -2.42 0.36 9.59
CA SER A 5 -1.00 0.70 9.72
C SER A 5 -0.18 -0.49 9.27
N GLY A 6 0.49 -0.37 8.12
CA GLY A 6 1.49 -1.34 7.71
C GLY A 6 2.54 -1.48 8.82
N GLY A 7 2.71 -2.70 9.33
CA GLY A 7 3.69 -3.04 10.37
C GLY A 7 5.13 -2.92 9.89
N GLU A 8 6.05 -3.70 10.48
CA GLU A 8 7.48 -3.74 10.13
C GLU A 8 7.79 -3.69 8.64
N ALA A 9 9.03 -3.30 8.28
CA ALA A 9 9.51 -3.19 6.90
C ALA A 9 9.41 -4.54 6.16
N LYS A 10 8.21 -4.82 5.64
CA LYS A 10 7.91 -5.98 4.82
C LYS A 10 8.38 -5.71 3.38
N GLY A 11 8.72 -6.78 2.66
CA GLY A 11 9.04 -6.69 1.24
C GLY A 11 7.90 -6.04 0.44
N THR A 12 8.24 -5.40 -0.68
CA THR A 12 7.30 -4.70 -1.58
C THR A 12 6.04 -5.53 -1.88
N GLU A 13 6.21 -6.83 -2.14
CA GLU A 13 5.11 -7.73 -2.48
C GLU A 13 4.10 -7.91 -1.33
N ALA A 14 4.57 -8.02 -0.10
CA ALA A 14 3.70 -8.14 1.07
C ALA A 14 2.91 -6.84 1.35
N VAL A 15 3.53 -5.67 1.11
CA VAL A 15 2.84 -4.37 1.22
C VAL A 15 1.74 -4.24 0.16
N LEU A 16 2.01 -4.70 -1.07
CA LEU A 16 1.05 -4.67 -2.17
C LEU A 16 -0.11 -5.63 -1.93
N GLU A 17 0.15 -6.81 -1.37
CA GLU A 17 -0.88 -7.78 -1.02
C GLU A 17 -1.78 -7.25 0.12
N GLU A 18 -1.21 -6.68 1.19
CA GLU A 18 -2.00 -6.01 2.23
C GLU A 18 -2.85 -4.87 1.68
N ASN A 19 -2.30 -4.11 0.72
CA ASN A 19 -3.05 -3.05 0.05
C ASN A 19 -4.20 -3.58 -0.79
N ARG A 20 -3.99 -4.68 -1.54
CA ARG A 20 -5.05 -5.38 -2.28
C ARG A 20 -6.16 -5.85 -1.35
N GLN A 21 -5.81 -6.53 -0.26
CA GLN A 21 -6.78 -7.03 0.71
C GLN A 21 -7.57 -5.87 1.35
N THR A 22 -6.90 -4.76 1.64
CA THR A 22 -7.55 -3.55 2.17
C THR A 22 -8.50 -2.92 1.15
N ALA A 23 -8.09 -2.84 -0.13
CA ALA A 23 -8.92 -2.33 -1.22
C ALA A 23 -10.16 -3.21 -1.46
N LEU A 24 -10.00 -4.54 -1.44
CA LEU A 24 -11.10 -5.51 -1.51
C LEU A 24 -12.07 -5.38 -0.32
N GLY A 25 -11.53 -5.08 0.86
CA GLY A 25 -12.32 -4.86 2.08
C GLY A 25 -13.02 -3.50 2.17
N GLY A 26 -12.94 -2.65 1.14
CA GLY A 26 -13.50 -1.29 1.14
C GLY A 26 -12.77 -0.32 2.08
N GLY A 27 -11.54 -0.62 2.48
CA GLY A 27 -10.69 0.25 3.29
C GLY A 27 -10.00 1.28 2.41
N PHE A 28 -10.14 2.57 2.71
CA PHE A 28 -9.68 3.71 1.88
C PHE A 28 -8.17 3.82 1.64
N GLY A 29 -7.35 2.94 2.23
CA GLY A 29 -5.90 2.89 1.99
C GLY A 29 -5.09 2.35 3.16
N THR A 30 -3.78 2.22 2.93
CA THR A 30 -2.78 1.76 3.90
C THR A 30 -1.85 2.92 4.26
N ILE A 31 -1.54 3.08 5.55
CA ILE A 31 -0.52 4.05 6.00
C ILE A 31 0.86 3.39 5.85
N ILE A 32 1.65 3.85 4.88
CA ILE A 32 2.99 3.34 4.59
C ILE A 32 4.03 4.37 5.05
N GLY A 33 4.46 4.26 6.31
CA GLY A 33 5.51 5.13 6.87
C GLY A 33 6.91 4.57 6.62
N ARG A 34 7.31 3.58 7.42
CA ARG A 34 8.68 3.03 7.42
C ARG A 34 9.10 2.42 6.08
N ASN A 35 8.17 1.89 5.30
CA ASN A 35 8.46 1.27 4.00
C ASN A 35 8.66 2.26 2.85
N SER A 36 8.21 3.51 2.96
CA SER A 36 8.46 4.55 1.94
C SER A 36 9.67 5.42 2.29
N PHE A 37 9.89 5.75 3.56
CA PHE A 37 10.95 6.68 3.97
C PHE A 37 12.33 6.02 4.18
N GLN A 38 12.41 4.69 4.29
CA GLN A 38 13.69 3.97 4.41
C GLN A 38 14.23 3.45 3.07
N ARG A 39 13.47 3.59 1.98
CA ARG A 39 13.85 3.13 0.65
C ARG A 39 14.47 4.26 -0.17
N PRO A 40 15.31 3.96 -1.17
CA PRO A 40 15.75 4.95 -2.14
C PRO A 40 14.53 5.58 -2.84
N HIS A 41 14.63 6.88 -3.15
CA HIS A 41 13.52 7.70 -3.66
C HIS A 41 12.76 7.03 -4.82
N ASP A 42 13.48 6.48 -5.80
CA ASP A 42 12.85 5.81 -6.95
C ASP A 42 12.04 4.58 -6.56
N GLU A 43 12.50 3.77 -5.60
CA GLU A 43 11.73 2.62 -5.12
C GLU A 43 10.50 3.04 -4.31
N ALA A 44 10.60 4.14 -3.56
CA ALA A 44 9.48 4.67 -2.79
C ALA A 44 8.37 5.18 -3.73
N VAL A 45 8.74 5.88 -4.80
CA VAL A 45 7.80 6.37 -5.83
C VAL A 45 7.15 5.21 -6.58
N ASP A 46 7.93 4.20 -6.99
CA ASP A 46 7.40 3.01 -7.65
C ASP A 46 6.41 2.24 -6.75
N LEU A 47 6.74 2.09 -5.46
CA LEU A 47 5.83 1.48 -4.48
C LEU A 47 4.52 2.27 -4.36
N LEU A 48 4.59 3.59 -4.27
CA LEU A 48 3.42 4.47 -4.20
C LEU A 48 2.54 4.35 -5.45
N HIS A 49 3.13 4.32 -6.64
CA HIS A 49 2.39 4.14 -7.89
C HIS A 49 1.66 2.80 -7.94
N LYS A 50 2.33 1.71 -7.56
CA LYS A 50 1.72 0.37 -7.52
C LYS A 50 0.56 0.31 -6.51
N VAL A 51 0.71 0.94 -5.35
CA VAL A 51 -0.36 1.04 -4.34
C VAL A 51 -1.57 1.80 -4.88
N MET A 52 -1.35 2.95 -5.54
CA MET A 52 -2.42 3.73 -6.16
C MET A 52 -3.13 2.94 -7.26
N GLU A 53 -2.37 2.19 -8.07
CA GLU A 53 -2.91 1.37 -9.17
C GLU A 53 -3.74 0.19 -8.65
N VAL A 54 -3.26 -0.49 -7.61
CA VAL A 54 -4.01 -1.54 -6.90
C VAL A 54 -5.32 -0.95 -6.39
N HIS A 55 -5.27 0.18 -5.71
CA HIS A 55 -6.48 0.81 -5.17
C HIS A 55 -7.46 1.18 -6.28
N ARG A 56 -6.99 1.81 -7.36
CA ARG A 56 -7.82 2.19 -8.52
C ARG A 56 -8.49 1.00 -9.21
N THR A 57 -7.80 -0.14 -9.30
CA THR A 57 -8.29 -1.31 -10.02
C THR A 57 -9.18 -2.20 -9.17
N THR A 58 -8.92 -2.25 -7.86
CA THR A 58 -9.56 -3.18 -6.94
C THR A 58 -10.72 -2.56 -6.15
N TRP A 59 -10.81 -1.23 -6.07
CA TRP A 59 -11.90 -0.56 -5.38
C TRP A 59 -13.26 -0.83 -6.06
N PRO A 60 -14.25 -1.39 -5.34
CA PRO A 60 -15.60 -1.51 -5.87
C PRO A 60 -16.23 -0.11 -5.99
N GLN A 61 -16.71 0.25 -7.19
CA GLN A 61 -17.44 1.51 -7.41
C GLN A 61 -18.69 1.63 -6.54
#